data_AF-A0A9P0Q9F6-F1
#
_entry.id   AF-A0A9P0Q9F6-F1
#
_cell.length_a   1.000
_cell.length_b   1.000
_cell.length_c   1.000
_cell.angle_alpha   90.00
_cell.angle_beta   90.00
_cell.angle_gamma   90.00
#
_symmetry.space_group_name_H-M   'P 1'
#
loop_
_entity.id
_entity.type
_entity.pdbx_description
1 polymer ?
#
loop_
_entity_poly.entity_id
_entity_poly.type
_entity_poly.pdbx_seq_one_letter_code
_entity_poly.pdbx_strand_id
1 'polypeptide(L)'
;MESQNICRSCLKSTPNFRNIFTSEEILGQPVQLSDILGSCFAISITKDDGYPENICLKCFQLAKLSYLFRKLCEKSDATLREYLHANFFSADSRHYYVQSTSSERCRINAGGNSRNGPSDPHCSGLCTRRN
;
A
#
# COMPACT_ATOMS: atom_id res chain seq x y z
N MET A 1 14.87 29.63 15.57
CA MET A 1 13.57 29.06 15.17
C MET A 1 13.51 29.12 13.65
N GLU A 2 13.91 28.07 12.95
CA GLU A 2 14.16 28.15 11.49
C GLU A 2 13.73 26.88 10.74
N SER A 3 12.79 26.12 11.30
CA SER A 3 12.24 24.90 10.69
C SER A 3 10.97 25.15 9.86
N GLN A 4 10.48 26.40 9.77
CA GLN A 4 9.22 26.69 9.09
C GLN A 4 9.32 26.78 7.56
N ASN A 5 10.53 26.85 7.00
CA ASN A 5 10.76 27.05 5.57
C ASN A 5 11.40 25.85 4.88
N ILE A 6 11.02 24.63 5.26
CA ILE A 6 11.58 23.40 4.65
C ILE A 6 10.47 22.43 4.30
N CYS A 7 10.58 21.80 3.13
CA CYS A 7 9.63 20.79 2.67
C CYS A 7 9.80 19.49 3.45
N ARG A 8 8.72 18.97 4.05
CA ARG A 8 8.68 17.68 4.75
C ARG A 8 9.15 16.50 3.89
N SER A 9 8.88 16.54 2.59
CA SER A 9 9.19 15.41 1.69
C SER A 9 10.60 15.48 1.08
N CYS A 10 11.08 16.66 0.67
CA CYS A 10 12.35 16.78 -0.05
C CYS A 10 13.42 17.60 0.67
N LEU A 11 13.12 18.12 1.86
CA LEU A 11 14.02 18.91 2.70
C LEU A 11 14.55 20.20 2.03
N LYS A 12 13.91 20.64 0.93
CA LYS A 12 14.28 21.88 0.25
C LYS A 12 13.48 23.07 0.79
N SER A 13 14.15 24.21 0.91
CA SER A 13 13.49 25.50 1.12
C SER A 13 13.02 26.07 -0.21
N THR A 14 11.76 26.49 -0.29
CA THR A 14 11.14 27.05 -1.48
C THR A 14 10.19 28.17 -1.08
N PRO A 15 9.89 29.15 -1.95
CA PRO A 15 9.03 30.28 -1.57
C PRO A 15 7.58 29.88 -1.27
N ASN A 16 7.10 28.76 -1.82
CA ASN A 16 5.69 28.37 -1.74
C ASN A 16 5.51 26.98 -1.14
N PHE A 17 4.76 26.92 -0.04
CA PHE A 17 4.39 25.70 0.65
C PHE A 17 2.87 25.52 0.74
N ARG A 18 2.47 24.28 1.02
CA ARG A 18 1.13 23.87 1.44
C ARG A 18 1.24 23.18 2.79
N ASN A 19 0.22 23.29 3.63
CA ASN A 19 0.16 22.52 4.86
C ASN A 19 -0.32 21.09 4.55
N ILE A 20 0.37 20.08 5.06
CA ILE A 20 0.07 18.65 4.80
C ILE A 20 -1.26 18.17 5.41
N PHE A 21 -1.82 18.89 6.38
CA PHE A 21 -3.11 18.60 6.99
C PHE A 21 -4.26 19.38 6.32
N THR A 22 -4.00 20.01 5.17
CA THR A 22 -5.04 20.64 4.36
C THR A 22 -5.72 19.59 3.48
N SER A 23 -7.04 19.70 3.34
CA SER A 23 -7.83 18.87 2.42
C SER A 23 -7.84 19.47 1.02
N GLU A 24 -7.72 18.60 0.02
CA GLU A 24 -7.81 18.92 -1.39
C GLU A 24 -8.98 18.16 -2.01
N GLU A 25 -9.70 18.79 -2.93
CA GLU A 25 -10.74 18.10 -3.68
C GLU A 25 -10.10 17.23 -4.76
N ILE A 26 -10.26 15.91 -4.62
CA ILE A 26 -9.73 14.91 -5.55
C ILE A 26 -10.86 13.93 -5.87
N LEU A 27 -11.19 13.80 -7.17
CA LEU A 27 -12.29 12.95 -7.65
C LEU A 27 -13.64 13.29 -6.98
N GLY A 28 -13.88 14.59 -6.70
CA GLY A 28 -15.10 15.09 -6.08
C GLY A 28 -15.23 14.77 -4.59
N GLN A 29 -14.13 14.39 -3.92
CA GLN A 29 -14.09 14.12 -2.48
C GLN A 29 -12.96 14.92 -1.83
N PRO A 30 -13.17 15.46 -0.61
CA PRO A 30 -12.09 16.07 0.16
C PRO A 30 -11.13 14.99 0.67
N VAL A 31 -9.85 15.09 0.32
CA VAL A 31 -8.80 14.16 0.75
C VAL A 31 -7.67 14.97 1.38
N GLN A 32 -7.24 14.61 2.59
CA GLN A 32 -6.08 15.27 3.21
C GLN A 32 -4.78 14.82 2.57
N LEU A 33 -3.83 15.74 2.46
CA LEU A 33 -2.52 15.44 1.89
C LEU A 33 -1.72 14.46 2.75
N SER A 34 -1.90 14.46 4.07
CA SER A 34 -1.37 13.44 4.98
C SER A 34 -1.84 12.03 4.60
N ASP A 35 -3.11 11.87 4.23
CA ASP A 35 -3.70 10.58 3.84
C ASP A 35 -3.15 10.12 2.49
N ILE A 36 -2.95 11.05 1.56
CA ILE A 36 -2.29 10.79 0.28
C ILE A 36 -0.87 10.26 0.52
N LEU A 37 -0.09 10.95 1.36
CA LEU A 37 1.29 10.58 1.63
C LEU A 37 1.38 9.21 2.33
N GLY A 38 0.51 8.97 3.31
CA GLY A 38 0.48 7.69 4.02
C GLY A 38 0.03 6.52 3.15
N SER A 39 -0.99 6.74 2.32
CA SER A 39 -1.47 5.72 1.39
C SER A 39 -0.44 5.43 0.28
N CYS A 40 0.15 6.44 -0.36
CA CYS A 40 1.01 6.20 -1.52
C CYS A 40 2.43 5.73 -1.17
N PHE A 41 2.98 6.15 -0.02
CA PHE A 41 4.40 5.98 0.28
C PHE A 41 4.68 5.21 1.57
N ALA A 42 3.65 4.67 2.24
CA ALA A 42 3.78 3.95 3.51
C ALA A 42 4.50 4.76 4.61
N ILE A 43 4.27 6.08 4.64
CA ILE A 43 4.82 7.00 5.64
C ILE A 43 3.73 7.33 6.66
N SER A 44 4.00 7.16 7.95
CA SER A 44 3.07 7.63 8.99
C SER A 44 3.24 9.14 9.19
N ILE A 45 2.13 9.87 9.09
CA ILE A 45 2.07 11.32 9.32
C ILE A 45 1.03 11.56 10.39
N THR A 46 1.45 12.11 11.52
CA THR A 46 0.55 12.47 12.62
C THR A 46 0.73 13.94 12.93
N LYS A 47 -0.33 14.58 13.43
CA LYS A 47 -0.21 15.92 13.98
C LYS A 47 0.76 15.87 15.16
N ASP A 48 1.55 16.93 15.33
CA ASP A 48 2.48 17.10 16.44
C ASP A 48 3.63 16.06 16.50
N ASP A 49 4.01 15.47 15.37
CA ASP A 49 5.17 14.56 15.27
C ASP A 49 6.54 15.24 15.33
N GLY A 50 6.57 16.57 15.50
CA GLY A 50 7.79 17.37 15.57
C GLY A 50 8.44 17.67 14.22
N TYR A 51 7.83 17.27 13.11
CA TYR A 51 8.34 17.54 11.76
C TYR A 51 7.65 18.76 11.11
N PRO A 52 8.24 19.34 10.05
CA PRO A 52 7.62 20.44 9.32
C PRO A 52 6.24 20.05 8.79
N GLU A 53 5.23 20.88 9.01
CA GLU A 53 3.89 20.67 8.44
C GLU A 53 3.77 21.14 6.99
N ASN A 54 4.88 21.57 6.38
CA ASN A 54 4.93 22.22 5.09
C ASN A 54 5.46 21.30 4.00
N ILE A 55 4.81 21.28 2.84
CA ILE A 55 5.26 20.57 1.64
C ILE A 55 5.32 21.54 0.46
N CYS A 56 6.40 21.50 -0.31
CA CYS A 56 6.56 22.38 -1.46
C CYS A 56 5.62 21.95 -2.61
N LEU A 57 5.29 22.89 -3.49
CA LEU A 57 4.35 22.66 -4.61
C LEU A 57 4.77 21.48 -5.50
N LYS A 58 6.08 21.27 -5.72
CA LYS A 58 6.58 20.15 -6.53
C LYS A 58 6.26 18.80 -5.89
N CYS A 59 6.53 18.65 -4.59
CA CYS A 59 6.24 17.43 -3.86
C CYS A 59 4.73 17.20 -3.71
N PHE A 60 3.96 18.27 -3.54
CA PHE A 60 2.50 18.22 -3.54
C PHE A 60 1.95 17.67 -4.87
N GLN A 61 2.40 18.20 -6.01
CA GLN A 61 1.96 17.74 -7.33
C GLN A 61 2.30 16.26 -7.56
N LEU A 62 3.51 15.84 -7.18
CA LEU A 62 3.92 14.43 -7.26
C LEU A 62 3.03 13.54 -6.40
N ALA A 63 2.78 13.92 -5.14
CA ALA A 63 1.89 13.18 -4.25
C ALA A 63 0.47 13.06 -4.82
N LYS A 64 -0.09 14.15 -5.36
CA LYS A 64 -1.42 14.15 -6.01
C LYS A 64 -1.46 13.23 -7.23
N LEU A 65 -0.45 13.29 -8.10
CA LEU A 65 -0.36 12.41 -9.27
C LEU A 65 -0.22 10.94 -8.88
N SER A 66 0.62 10.63 -7.89
CA SER A 66 0.76 9.26 -7.35
C SER A 66 -0.57 8.74 -6.80
N TYR A 67 -1.33 9.57 -6.09
CA TYR A 67 -2.64 9.18 -5.58
C TYR A 67 -3.66 8.89 -6.68
N LEU A 68 -3.76 9.77 -7.67
CA LEU A 68 -4.63 9.55 -8.83
C LEU A 68 -4.25 8.28 -9.59
N PHE A 69 -2.96 8.05 -9.79
CA PHE A 69 -2.46 6.84 -10.44
C PHE A 69 -2.77 5.59 -9.62
N ARG A 70 -2.59 5.64 -8.29
CA ARG A 70 -3.00 4.56 -7.39
C ARG A 70 -4.49 4.25 -7.53
N LYS A 71 -5.37 5.27 -7.54
CA LYS A 71 -6.82 5.09 -7.72
C LYS A 71 -7.18 4.47 -9.07
N LEU A 72 -6.47 4.84 -10.13
CA LEU A 72 -6.60 4.20 -11.43
C LEU A 72 -6.25 2.72 -11.34
N CYS A 73 -5.10 2.36 -10.76
CA CYS A 73 -4.70 0.97 -10.58
C CYS A 73 -5.69 0.15 -9.74
N GLU A 74 -6.17 0.69 -8.62
CA GLU A 74 -7.19 0.05 -7.77
C GLU A 74 -8.46 -0.25 -8.56
N LYS A 75 -8.95 0.71 -9.36
CA LYS A 75 -10.13 0.52 -10.21
C LYS A 75 -9.87 -0.53 -11.30
N SER A 76 -8.72 -0.45 -11.97
CA SER A 76 -8.35 -1.40 -13.03
C SER A 76 -8.22 -2.83 -12.50
N ASP A 77 -7.59 -3.03 -11.34
CA ASP A 77 -7.47 -4.35 -10.71
C ASP A 77 -8.83 -4.92 -10.33
N ALA A 78 -9.73 -4.11 -9.74
CA ALA A 78 -11.09 -4.54 -9.44
C ALA A 78 -11.85 -4.98 -10.70
N THR A 79 -11.84 -4.16 -11.75
CA THR A 79 -12.50 -4.50 -13.03
C THR A 79 -11.90 -5.75 -13.67
N LEU A 80 -10.58 -5.92 -13.63
CA LEU A 80 -9.93 -7.13 -14.16
C LEU A 80 -10.33 -8.39 -13.38
N ARG A 81 -10.37 -8.32 -12.04
CA ARG A 81 -10.83 -9.44 -11.22
C ARG A 81 -12.27 -9.82 -11.54
N GLU A 82 -13.17 -8.85 -11.64
CA GLU A 82 -14.57 -9.08 -12.03
C GLU A 82 -14.69 -9.77 -13.38
N TYR A 83 -13.95 -9.30 -14.39
CA TYR A 83 -13.93 -9.90 -15.73
C TYR A 83 -13.42 -11.34 -15.72
N LEU A 84 -12.33 -11.61 -14.99
CA LEU A 84 -11.79 -12.96 -14.86
C LEU A 84 -12.77 -13.87 -14.12
N HIS A 85 -13.37 -13.43 -13.01
CA HIS A 85 -14.40 -14.19 -12.31
C HIS A 85 -15.57 -14.54 -13.25
N ALA A 86 -16.14 -13.56 -13.96
CA ALA A 86 -17.26 -13.79 -14.88
C ALA A 86 -16.92 -14.80 -15.99
N ASN A 87 -15.69 -14.76 -16.51
CA ASN A 87 -15.28 -15.64 -17.61
C ASN A 87 -14.83 -17.03 -17.16
N PHE A 88 -14.29 -17.18 -15.94
CA PHE A 88 -13.86 -18.49 -15.42
C PHE A 88 -14.99 -19.28 -14.73
N PHE A 89 -16.11 -18.66 -14.34
CA PHE A 89 -17.28 -19.40 -13.85
C PHE A 89 -18.15 -20.03 -14.95
N SER A 90 -17.90 -19.72 -16.23
CA SER A 90 -18.63 -20.29 -17.37
C SER A 90 -17.88 -21.42 -18.10
N ALA A 91 -16.61 -21.69 -17.76
CA ALA A 91 -15.81 -22.74 -18.38
C ALA A 91 -14.90 -23.48 -17.38
N ASP A 92 -15.36 -24.67 -16.98
CA ASP A 92 -14.63 -25.77 -16.33
C ASP A 92 -14.28 -25.68 -14.83
N SER A 93 -14.81 -26.66 -14.10
CA SER A 93 -14.61 -26.99 -12.70
C SER A 93 -13.18 -27.42 -12.40
N ARG A 94 -12.21 -26.51 -12.32
CA ARG A 94 -10.90 -26.80 -11.71
C ARG A 94 -10.42 -25.66 -10.80
N HIS A 95 -10.79 -25.82 -9.54
CA HIS A 95 -10.23 -25.26 -8.31
C HIS A 95 -8.94 -24.43 -8.47
N TYR A 96 -9.08 -23.11 -8.66
CA TYR A 96 -7.99 -22.14 -8.54
C TYR A 96 -8.25 -21.26 -7.32
N TYR A 97 -7.50 -21.51 -6.24
CA TYR A 97 -7.61 -20.76 -4.99
C TYR A 97 -6.94 -19.40 -5.17
N VAL A 98 -7.73 -18.32 -5.28
CA VAL A 98 -7.20 -16.95 -5.24
C VAL A 98 -6.96 -16.59 -3.77
N GLN A 99 -5.69 -16.64 -3.34
CA GLN A 99 -5.28 -16.10 -2.03
C GLN A 99 -5.34 -14.58 -2.07
N SER A 100 -6.49 -14.03 -1.68
CA SER A 100 -6.60 -12.66 -1.20
C SER A 100 -6.23 -12.63 0.27
N THR A 101 -5.01 -12.21 0.62
CA THR A 101 -4.75 -11.52 1.90
C THR A 101 -3.41 -10.78 1.85
N SER A 102 -3.52 -9.45 1.87
CA SER A 102 -2.64 -8.60 2.68
C SER A 102 -2.31 -9.28 4.01
N SER A 103 -1.01 -9.42 4.33
CA SER A 103 -0.49 -9.52 5.70
C SER A 103 -1.34 -10.38 6.68
N GLU A 104 -1.07 -11.68 6.80
CA GLU A 104 -0.92 -12.37 8.11
C GLU A 104 -0.72 -13.90 8.02
N ARG A 105 0.43 -14.31 8.58
CA ARG A 105 0.62 -15.44 9.52
C ARG A 105 0.53 -16.90 9.00
N CYS A 106 1.70 -17.55 9.04
CA CYS A 106 1.85 -19.01 9.08
C CYS A 106 0.89 -19.68 10.08
N ARG A 107 0.15 -20.71 9.64
CA ARG A 107 -0.13 -21.91 10.44
C ARG A 107 -0.16 -23.17 9.56
N ILE A 108 0.74 -24.08 9.89
CA ILE A 108 0.80 -25.47 9.47
C ILE A 108 -0.14 -26.27 10.40
N ASN A 109 -0.99 -27.13 9.83
CA ASN A 109 -1.20 -28.54 10.22
C ASN A 109 -2.42 -29.09 9.47
N ALA A 110 -2.25 -30.09 8.59
CA ALA A 110 -1.98 -31.50 8.87
C ALA A 110 -3.26 -32.28 9.24
N GLY A 111 -4.02 -32.64 8.21
CA GLY A 111 -4.91 -33.80 8.20
C GLY A 111 -4.49 -34.67 7.02
N GLY A 112 -3.57 -35.61 7.26
CA GLY A 112 -2.89 -36.36 6.23
C GLY A 112 -3.72 -37.50 5.63
N ASN A 113 -3.47 -37.79 4.36
CA ASN A 113 -3.30 -39.19 3.96
C ASN A 113 -2.06 -39.30 3.06
N SER A 114 -1.18 -40.21 3.46
CA SER A 114 0.14 -40.41 2.89
C SER A 114 0.08 -40.80 1.42
N ARG A 115 0.94 -40.19 0.60
CA ARG A 115 2.09 -40.85 -0.06
C ARG A 115 2.65 -39.90 -1.13
N ASN A 116 3.97 -39.68 -1.02
CA ASN A 116 4.86 -39.04 -1.99
C ASN A 116 4.85 -37.51 -2.01
N GLY A 117 5.63 -36.91 -1.11
CA GLY A 117 6.05 -35.50 -1.21
C GLY A 117 7.30 -35.37 -2.11
N PRO A 118 7.45 -34.27 -2.88
CA PRO A 118 8.67 -33.99 -3.60
C PRO A 118 9.76 -33.55 -2.62
N SER A 119 10.94 -34.13 -2.75
CA SER A 119 12.15 -33.74 -2.05
C SER A 119 12.66 -32.39 -2.59
N ASP A 120 12.32 -31.29 -1.91
CA ASP A 120 12.93 -29.97 -2.16
C ASP A 120 14.08 -29.70 -1.17
N PRO A 121 15.33 -29.50 -1.63
CA PRO A 121 16.50 -29.42 -0.76
C PRO A 121 16.88 -27.99 -0.31
N HIS A 122 15.97 -27.02 -0.27
CA HIS A 122 16.37 -25.62 -0.03
C HIS A 122 15.57 -24.84 1.02
N CYS A 123 15.42 -25.40 2.22
CA CYS A 123 14.98 -24.63 3.39
C CYS A 123 15.97 -24.77 4.54
N SER A 124 17.12 -24.12 4.40
CA SER A 124 18.08 -23.94 5.48
C SER A 124 17.70 -22.72 6.32
N GLY A 125 17.27 -22.93 7.57
CA GLY A 125 17.58 -22.00 8.65
C GLY A 125 16.43 -21.54 9.55
N LEU A 126 16.40 -22.12 10.75
CA LEU A 126 16.10 -21.48 12.04
C LEU A 126 14.63 -21.18 12.38
N CYS A 127 13.88 -22.24 12.71
CA CYS A 127 12.81 -22.16 13.72
C CYS A 127 13.37 -22.62 15.08
N THR A 128 13.83 -21.69 15.92
CA THR A 128 14.09 -21.97 17.34
C THR A 128 12.75 -22.02 18.10
N ARG A 129 12.34 -23.21 18.56
CA ARG A 129 11.25 -23.36 19.54
C ARG A 129 11.76 -22.94 20.91
N ARG A 130 11.10 -21.99 21.57
CA ARG A 130 11.20 -21.81 23.03
C ARG A 130 10.20 -22.77 23.68
N ASN A 131 10.69 -23.60 24.60
CA ASN A 131 9.88 -24.12 25.70
C ASN A 131 9.72 -23.03 26.76
#